data_AF-A0A1G2P8C5-F1
#
_entry.id   AF-A0A1G2P8C5-F1
#
_cell.length_a   1.000
_cell.length_b   1.000
_cell.length_c   1.000
_cell.angle_alpha   90.00
_cell.angle_beta   90.00
_cell.angle_gamma   90.00
#
_symmetry.space_group_name_H-M   'P 1'
#
loop_
_entity.id
_entity.type
_entity.pdbx_description
1 polymer ?
#
loop_
_entity_poly.entity_id
_entity_poly.type
_entity_poly.pdbx_seq_one_letter_code
_entity_poly.pdbx_strand_id
1 'polypeptide(L)' 'MLKQMLRSKLKALPEADRAKVIAIIEKKPELFVRIAKEIQEKLKTGMSEMDASITVMNFHKAEIRDLLMK' A
#
# COMPACT_ATOMS: atom_id res chain seq x y z
N MET A 1 2.91 -12.35 -11.95
CA MET A 1 2.38 -11.11 -12.58
C MET A 1 2.30 -9.94 -11.60
N LEU A 2 1.60 -10.06 -10.46
CA LEU A 2 1.46 -8.98 -9.46
C LEU A 2 2.81 -8.40 -8.96
N LYS A 3 3.78 -9.27 -8.64
CA LYS A 3 5.12 -8.86 -8.16
C LYS A 3 5.90 -8.00 -9.16
N GLN A 4 5.79 -8.28 -10.46
CA GLN A 4 6.44 -7.47 -11.51
C GLN A 4 5.73 -6.12 -11.70
N MET A 5 4.40 -6.08 -11.68
CA MET A 5 3.64 -4.83 -11.76
C MET A 5 3.94 -3.90 -10.58
N LEU A 6 4.01 -4.46 -9.37
CA LEU A 6 4.40 -3.71 -8.17
C LEU A 6 5.83 -3.16 -8.28
N ARG A 7 6.79 -3.97 -8.76
CA ARG A 7 8.18 -3.51 -8.98
C ARG A 7 8.26 -2.31 -9.92
N SER A 8 7.48 -2.30 -11.00
CA SER A 8 7.47 -1.19 -11.97
C SER A 8 6.92 0.10 -11.39
N LYS A 9 5.87 0.04 -10.55
CA LYS A 9 5.31 1.22 -9.86
C LYS A 9 6.21 1.73 -8.73
N LEU A 10 6.97 0.85 -8.09
CA LEU A 10 7.88 1.18 -7.00
C LEU A 10 9.32 1.48 -7.47
N LYS A 11 9.54 1.73 -8.77
CA LYS A 11 10.87 2.03 -9.34
C LYS A 11 11.55 3.24 -8.68
N ALA A 12 10.77 4.20 -8.19
CA ALA A 12 11.26 5.38 -7.49
C ALA A 12 11.84 5.09 -6.09
N LEU A 13 11.57 3.92 -5.52
CA LEU A 13 12.11 3.51 -4.22
C LEU A 13 13.41 2.72 -4.40
N PRO A 14 14.36 2.76 -3.45
CA PRO A 14 15.52 1.88 -3.44
C PRO A 14 15.12 0.40 -3.52
N GLU A 15 15.97 -0.44 -4.10
CA GLU A 15 15.64 -1.85 -4.35
C GLU A 15 15.40 -2.64 -3.06
N ALA A 16 16.15 -2.31 -2.01
CA ALA A 16 15.94 -2.84 -0.67
C ALA A 16 14.54 -2.50 -0.11
N ASP A 17 14.03 -1.30 -0.39
CA ASP A 17 12.73 -0.86 0.09
C ASP A 17 11.58 -1.44 -0.76
N ARG A 18 11.79 -1.64 -2.06
CA ARG A 18 10.88 -2.44 -2.90
C ARG A 18 10.68 -3.84 -2.38
N ALA A 19 11.77 -4.52 -2.03
CA ALA A 19 11.72 -5.90 -1.52
C ALA A 19 10.95 -5.97 -0.19
N LYS A 20 11.17 -5.00 0.71
CA LYS A 20 10.41 -4.87 1.96
C LYS A 20 8.92 -4.67 1.71
N VAL A 21 8.54 -3.73 0.83
CA VAL A 21 7.12 -3.48 0.50
C VAL A 21 6.45 -4.74 -0.04
N ILE A 22 7.11 -5.46 -0.96
CA ILE A 22 6.58 -6.71 -1.51
C ILE A 22 6.44 -7.77 -0.41
N ALA A 23 7.43 -7.92 0.48
CA ALA A 23 7.38 -8.89 1.57
C ALA A 23 6.24 -8.58 2.57
N ILE A 24 5.96 -7.30 2.85
CA ILE A 24 4.85 -6.90 3.72
C ILE A 24 3.50 -7.21 3.06
N ILE A 25 3.38 -6.98 1.74
CA ILE A 25 2.20 -7.36 0.95
C ILE A 25 2.00 -8.88 0.96
N GLU A 26 3.08 -9.66 0.85
CA GLU A 26 3.04 -11.13 0.94
C GLU A 26 2.66 -11.60 2.36
N LYS A 27 3.10 -10.91 3.42
CA LYS A 27 2.76 -11.24 4.83
C LYS A 27 1.28 -10.98 5.18
N LYS A 28 0.66 -9.92 4.65
CA LYS A 28 -0.74 -9.57 4.97
C LYS A 28 -1.49 -9.04 3.73
N PRO A 29 -1.74 -9.88 2.71
CA PRO A 29 -2.36 -9.45 1.45
C PRO A 29 -3.76 -8.85 1.65
N GLU A 30 -4.50 -9.32 2.64
CA GLU A 30 -5.84 -8.82 2.98
C GLU A 30 -5.85 -7.34 3.41
N LEU A 31 -4.80 -6.88 4.08
CA LEU A 31 -4.68 -5.47 4.47
C LEU A 31 -4.56 -4.59 3.22
N PHE A 32 -3.77 -5.00 2.24
CA PHE A 32 -3.57 -4.25 1.01
C PHE A 32 -4.80 -4.29 0.10
N VAL A 33 -5.55 -5.40 0.09
CA VAL A 33 -6.85 -5.47 -0.60
C VAL A 33 -7.84 -4.49 0.03
N ARG A 34 -7.88 -4.39 1.37
CA ARG A 34 -8.71 -3.41 2.08
C ARG A 34 -8.29 -1.97 1.77
N ILE A 35 -7.01 -1.65 1.90
CA ILE A 35 -6.44 -0.34 1.54
C ILE A 35 -6.83 0.05 0.11
N ALA A 36 -6.68 -0.87 -0.86
CA ALA A 36 -7.04 -0.60 -2.25
C ALA A 36 -8.54 -0.31 -2.42
N LYS A 37 -9.42 -1.06 -1.74
CA LYS A 37 -10.87 -0.80 -1.77
C LYS A 37 -11.21 0.55 -1.15
N GLU A 38 -10.64 0.88 0.00
CA GLU A 38 -10.89 2.15 0.69
C GLU A 38 -10.41 3.35 -0.14
N ILE A 39 -9.23 3.23 -0.79
CA ILE A 39 -8.76 4.28 -1.72
C ILE A 39 -9.76 4.46 -2.85
N GLN A 40 -10.25 3.37 -3.46
CA GLN A 40 -11.27 3.45 -4.52
C GLN A 40 -12.58 4.07 -4.04
N GLU A 41 -12.98 3.82 -2.79
CA GLU A 41 -14.15 4.48 -2.19
C GLU A 41 -13.92 5.98 -1.99
N LYS A 42 -12.74 6.39 -1.50
CA LYS A 42 -12.39 7.82 -1.36
C LYS A 42 -12.29 8.53 -2.70
N LEU A 43 -11.78 7.86 -3.73
CA LEU A 43 -11.78 8.40 -5.10
C LEU A 43 -13.21 8.67 -5.59
N LYS A 44 -14.17 7.78 -5.29
CA LYS A 44 -15.58 7.97 -5.63
C LYS A 44 -16.23 9.13 -4.89
N THR A 45 -15.72 9.54 -3.73
CA THR A 45 -16.19 10.74 -3.02
C THR A 45 -15.65 12.05 -3.60
N GLY A 46 -14.88 11.99 -4.69
CA GLY A 46 -14.26 13.16 -5.33
C GLY A 46 -12.91 13.55 -4.73
N MET A 47 -12.32 12.72 -3.88
CA MET A 47 -10.98 12.95 -3.32
C MET A 47 -9.92 12.66 -4.39
N SER A 48 -8.81 13.41 -4.38
CA SER A 48 -7.70 13.15 -5.28
C SER A 48 -7.02 11.79 -4.96
N GLU A 49 -6.37 11.16 -5.94
CA GLU A 49 -5.65 9.90 -5.72
C GLU A 49 -4.59 10.02 -4.62
N MET A 50 -3.91 11.18 -4.57
CA MET A 50 -2.91 11.47 -3.55
C MET A 50 -3.54 11.60 -2.15
N ASP A 51 -4.60 12.38 -2.01
CA ASP A 51 -5.27 12.59 -0.71
C ASP A 51 -5.94 11.30 -0.21
N ALA A 52 -6.57 10.54 -1.10
CA ALA A 52 -7.17 9.25 -0.79
C ALA A 52 -6.12 8.26 -0.29
N SER A 53 -4.99 8.17 -1.00
CA SER A 53 -3.88 7.29 -0.62
C SER A 53 -3.30 7.67 0.74
N ILE A 54 -3.05 8.96 0.98
CA ILE A 54 -2.52 9.46 2.27
C ILE A 54 -3.52 9.19 3.39
N THR A 55 -4.81 9.46 3.16
CA THR A 55 -5.87 9.26 4.16
C THR A 55 -5.97 7.81 4.60
N VAL A 56 -6.07 6.89 3.64
CA VAL A 56 -6.19 5.45 3.93
C VAL A 56 -4.89 4.89 4.52
N MET A 57 -3.73 5.30 4.00
CA MET A 57 -2.46 4.89 4.60
C MET A 57 -2.30 5.38 6.04
N ASN A 58 -2.73 6.60 6.36
CA ASN A 58 -2.70 7.11 7.72
C ASN A 58 -3.65 6.32 8.63
N PHE A 59 -4.83 5.94 8.13
CA PHE A 59 -5.78 5.12 8.87
C PHE A 59 -5.19 3.75 9.23
N HIS A 60 -4.50 3.09 8.30
CA HIS A 60 -3.85 1.79 8.52
C HIS A 60 -2.40 1.89 9.03
N LYS A 61 -1.88 3.09 9.33
CA LYS A 61 -0.47 3.29 9.71
C LYS A 61 -0.06 2.40 10.89
N ALA A 62 -0.93 2.22 11.86
CA ALA A 62 -0.68 1.35 13.01
C ALA A 62 -0.53 -0.13 12.61
N GLU A 63 -1.40 -0.64 11.73
CA GLU A 63 -1.33 -2.02 11.23
C GLU A 63 -0.10 -2.25 10.35
N ILE A 64 0.22 -1.29 9.47
CA ILE A 64 1.41 -1.34 8.63
C ILE A 64 2.67 -1.34 9.51
N ARG A 65 2.69 -0.52 10.58
CA ARG A 65 3.80 -0.49 11.53
C ARG A 65 3.95 -1.80 12.30
N ASP A 66 2.85 -2.41 12.75
CA ASP A 66 2.90 -3.73 13.43
C ASP A 66 3.49 -4.81 12.51
N LEU A 67 3.16 -4.77 11.21
CA LEU A 67 3.73 -5.68 10.21
C LEU A 67 5.22 -5.45 9.94
N LEU A 68 5.68 -4.21 10.06
CA LEU A 68 7.08 -3.83 9.86
C LEU A 68 7.97 -4.14 11.07
N MET A 69 7.39 -4.14 12.27
CA MET A 69 8.11 -4.37 13.53
C MET A 69 8.12 -5.84 13.97
N LYS A 70 7.45 -6.75 13.24
CA LYS A 70 7.48 -8.21 13.41
C LYS A 70 8.27 -8.91 12.32
#